data_AF-H0EVY8-F1
#
_entry.id   AF-H0EVY8-F1
#
_cell.length_a   1.000
_cell.length_b   1.000
_cell.length_c   1.000
_cell.angle_alpha   90.00
_cell.angle_beta   90.00
_cell.angle_gamma   90.00
#
_symmetry.space_group_name_H-M   'P 1'
#
loop_
_entity.id
_entity.type
_entity.pdbx_description
1 polymer ?
#
loop_
_entity_poly.entity_id
_entity_poly.type
_entity_poly.pdbx_seq_one_letter_code
_entity_poly.pdbx_strand_id
1 'polypeptide(L)'
;MATKSQPQLTLQGAHIALAAAQSHAKIIGVPMNIAIVDASTNLIAFERMDGAKITSISIAMDKAFTAAGHRVVTQGGDWGSEITRAIGLQYPKHCLASNINLIEISLDTLSSFVSKIKTPLTDQEKAGVERTHWFNKEGSGYNILQGTKPHTLSFALRDPLSLLSWIFEKLHDWTDSYPWTDDEILTWVSIYQFSRAGPESSVRIYYEATHMDQNLKAKYWQFIEGPKLGLSYFPRDINLPPSEYGRTLGEVVFERRHESGGHFAAWERPEELAGDLFEMFGEGGGAGEVGRGIVQ
;
A
#
# COMPACT_ATOMS: atom_id res chain seq x y z
N MET A 1 -5.03 14.73 29.83
CA MET A 1 -4.52 13.49 29.20
C MET A 1 -5.40 12.34 29.69
N ALA A 2 -6.44 11.97 28.95
CA ALA A 2 -7.37 10.92 29.35
C ALA A 2 -6.98 9.62 28.67
N THR A 3 -6.19 8.78 29.33
CA THR A 3 -5.94 7.40 28.89
C THR A 3 -7.21 6.59 29.14
N LYS A 4 -8.03 6.39 28.11
CA LYS A 4 -9.11 5.41 28.16
C LYS A 4 -8.50 4.01 28.06
N SER A 5 -8.79 3.17 29.05
CA SER A 5 -8.46 1.74 29.03
C SER A 5 -9.20 1.08 27.86
N GLN A 6 -8.47 0.47 26.95
CA GLN A 6 -9.05 -0.30 25.84
C GLN A 6 -9.22 -1.77 26.22
N PRO A 7 -10.27 -2.46 25.74
CA PRO A 7 -10.44 -3.88 25.95
C PRO A 7 -9.41 -4.66 25.11
N GLN A 8 -8.19 -4.81 25.62
CA GLN A 8 -7.22 -5.71 25.00
C GLN A 8 -7.57 -7.16 25.29
N LEU A 9 -7.33 -8.03 24.31
CA LEU A 9 -7.33 -9.47 24.56
C LEU A 9 -6.25 -9.76 25.59
N THR A 10 -6.66 -10.01 26.83
CA THR A 10 -5.73 -10.30 27.92
C THR A 10 -5.07 -11.65 27.67
N LEU A 11 -3.91 -11.88 28.29
CA LEU A 11 -3.28 -13.20 28.28
C LEU A 11 -4.26 -14.29 28.78
N GLN A 12 -5.11 -13.97 29.76
CA GLN A 12 -6.14 -14.87 30.24
C GLN A 12 -7.21 -15.17 29.16
N GLY A 13 -7.65 -14.15 28.42
CA GLY A 13 -8.55 -14.33 27.27
C GLY A 13 -7.91 -15.17 26.16
N ALA A 14 -6.63 -14.96 25.86
CA ALA A 14 -5.88 -15.76 24.91
C ALA A 14 -5.77 -17.23 25.34
N HIS A 15 -5.59 -17.52 26.63
CA HIS A 15 -5.60 -18.89 27.15
C HIS A 15 -6.97 -19.56 27.04
N ILE A 16 -8.08 -18.82 27.21
CA ILE A 16 -9.43 -19.35 26.98
C ILE A 16 -9.59 -19.73 25.49
N ALA A 17 -9.14 -18.86 24.58
CA ALA A 17 -9.17 -19.14 23.14
C ALA A 17 -8.30 -20.34 22.74
N LEU A 18 -7.09 -20.46 23.32
CA LEU A 18 -6.22 -21.64 23.17
C LEU A 18 -6.95 -22.91 23.63
N ALA A 19 -7.50 -22.92 24.84
CA ALA A 19 -8.18 -24.08 25.40
C ALA A 19 -9.39 -24.51 24.55
N ALA A 20 -10.15 -23.56 24.01
CA ALA A 20 -11.26 -23.82 23.10
C ALA A 20 -10.76 -24.44 21.78
N ALA A 21 -9.73 -23.87 21.16
CA ALA A 21 -9.13 -24.38 19.93
C ALA A 21 -8.52 -25.78 20.11
N GLN A 22 -7.86 -26.04 21.25
CA GLN A 22 -7.37 -27.37 21.61
C GLN A 22 -8.50 -28.39 21.81
N SER A 23 -9.57 -27.99 22.50
CA SER A 23 -10.72 -28.87 22.71
C SER A 23 -11.35 -29.25 21.37
N HIS A 24 -11.46 -28.31 20.44
CA HIS A 24 -11.93 -28.60 19.09
C HIS A 24 -10.95 -29.47 18.29
N ALA A 25 -9.64 -29.21 18.37
CA ALA A 25 -8.61 -30.03 17.75
C ALA A 25 -8.67 -31.50 18.22
N LYS A 26 -8.95 -31.74 19.51
CA LYS A 26 -9.20 -33.08 20.06
C LYS A 26 -10.46 -33.73 19.47
N ILE A 27 -11.55 -32.97 19.31
CA ILE A 27 -12.80 -33.47 18.71
C ILE A 27 -12.58 -33.95 17.28
N ILE A 28 -11.81 -33.21 16.47
CA ILE A 28 -11.54 -33.58 15.07
C ILE A 28 -10.37 -34.57 14.91
N GLY A 29 -9.69 -34.92 16.00
CA GLY A 29 -8.57 -35.87 15.98
C GLY A 29 -7.31 -35.37 15.28
N VAL A 30 -7.12 -34.05 15.15
CA VAL A 30 -5.96 -33.44 14.46
C VAL A 30 -5.20 -32.55 15.43
N PRO A 31 -3.98 -32.92 15.86
CA PRO A 31 -3.13 -32.05 16.67
C PRO A 31 -2.70 -30.78 15.92
N MET A 32 -2.86 -29.62 16.54
CA MET A 32 -2.64 -28.31 15.92
C MET A 32 -1.51 -27.52 16.59
N ASN A 33 -0.91 -26.60 15.82
CA ASN A 33 -0.23 -25.42 16.35
C ASN A 33 -1.25 -24.28 16.34
N ILE A 34 -1.39 -23.58 17.46
CA ILE A 34 -2.43 -22.59 17.67
C ILE A 34 -1.75 -21.29 18.06
N ALA A 35 -1.95 -20.24 17.26
CA ALA A 35 -1.41 -18.90 17.51
C ALA A 35 -2.58 -17.94 17.78
N ILE A 36 -2.46 -17.14 18.83
CA ILE A 36 -3.40 -16.07 19.18
C ILE A 36 -2.64 -14.75 19.14
N VAL A 37 -3.12 -13.82 18.32
CA VAL A 37 -2.58 -12.46 18.19
C VAL A 37 -3.61 -11.43 18.67
N ASP A 38 -3.14 -10.25 19.07
CA ASP A 38 -4.02 -9.10 19.30
C ASP A 38 -4.41 -8.38 18.00
N ALA A 39 -5.25 -7.34 18.12
CA ALA A 39 -5.66 -6.49 17.00
C ALA A 39 -4.48 -5.71 16.38
N SER A 40 -3.38 -5.53 17.11
CA SER A 40 -2.14 -4.94 16.62
C SER A 40 -1.20 -5.99 16.00
N THR A 41 -1.69 -7.21 15.75
CA THR A 41 -0.97 -8.34 15.15
C THR A 41 0.17 -8.93 15.99
N ASN A 42 0.30 -8.52 17.26
CA ASN A 42 1.32 -9.07 18.15
C ASN A 42 0.88 -10.42 18.69
N LEU A 43 1.81 -11.38 18.72
CA LEU A 43 1.57 -12.69 19.32
C LEU A 43 1.38 -12.57 20.84
N ILE A 44 0.21 -12.95 21.33
CA ILE A 44 -0.08 -13.00 22.78
C ILE A 44 0.23 -14.38 23.33
N ALA A 45 -0.21 -15.42 22.63
CA ALA A 45 -0.04 -16.80 23.09
C ALA A 45 0.10 -17.77 21.92
N PHE A 46 0.92 -18.79 22.12
CA PHE A 46 1.13 -19.86 21.15
C PHE A 46 1.19 -21.19 21.88
N GLU A 47 0.52 -22.20 21.33
CA GLU A 47 0.63 -23.56 21.86
C GLU A 47 0.74 -24.58 20.74
N ARG A 48 1.65 -25.54 20.94
CA ARG A 48 1.83 -26.69 20.07
C ARG A 48 1.33 -27.92 20.81
N MET A 49 0.29 -28.56 20.27
CA MET A 49 -0.17 -29.84 20.80
C MET A 49 0.83 -30.97 20.51
N ASP A 50 0.89 -31.96 21.39
CA ASP A 50 1.67 -33.18 21.15
C ASP A 50 1.24 -33.84 19.84
N GLY A 51 2.21 -34.19 19.00
CA GLY A 51 1.97 -34.74 17.66
C GLY A 51 1.68 -33.72 16.56
N ALA A 52 1.56 -32.42 16.87
CA ALA A 52 1.40 -31.39 15.85
C ALA A 52 2.70 -31.21 15.02
N LYS A 53 2.54 -30.96 13.71
CA LYS A 53 3.65 -30.83 12.76
C LYS A 53 4.52 -29.61 13.09
N ILE A 54 5.84 -29.82 13.21
CA ILE A 54 6.82 -28.74 13.50
C ILE A 54 6.78 -27.66 12.42
N THR A 55 6.62 -28.06 11.16
CA THR A 55 6.56 -27.14 10.01
C THR A 55 5.35 -26.21 10.02
N SER A 56 4.35 -26.47 10.87
CA SER A 56 3.13 -25.65 10.94
C SER A 56 3.19 -24.57 12.04
N ILE A 57 4.32 -24.41 12.74
CA ILE A 57 4.50 -23.36 13.75
C ILE A 57 4.44 -21.97 13.10
N SER A 58 5.31 -21.69 12.13
CA SER A 58 5.31 -20.41 11.41
C SER A 58 4.01 -20.21 10.64
N ILE A 59 3.48 -21.25 10.00
CA ILE A 59 2.20 -21.18 9.28
C ILE A 59 1.05 -20.72 10.18
N ALA A 60 0.98 -21.20 11.42
CA ALA A 60 -0.07 -20.79 12.36
C ALA A 60 0.09 -19.32 12.77
N MET A 61 1.33 -18.89 13.04
CA MET A 61 1.64 -17.50 13.39
C MET A 61 1.35 -16.54 12.24
N ASP A 62 1.82 -16.87 11.03
CA ASP A 62 1.62 -16.08 9.82
C ASP A 62 0.13 -16.00 9.48
N LYS A 63 -0.63 -17.10 9.61
CA LYS A 63 -2.09 -17.07 9.42
C LYS A 63 -2.81 -16.22 10.44
N ALA A 64 -2.39 -16.24 11.70
CA ALA A 64 -2.98 -15.41 12.75
C ALA A 64 -2.68 -13.93 12.49
N PHE A 65 -1.42 -13.61 12.16
CA PHE A 65 -0.99 -12.27 11.72
C PHE A 65 -1.81 -11.80 10.52
N THR A 66 -1.90 -12.62 9.47
CA THR A 66 -2.67 -12.30 8.26
C THR A 66 -4.15 -12.14 8.58
N ALA A 67 -4.76 -13.01 9.37
CA ALA A 67 -6.18 -12.92 9.73
C ALA A 67 -6.51 -11.65 10.55
N ALA A 68 -5.61 -11.24 11.44
CA ALA A 68 -5.75 -10.00 12.21
C ALA A 68 -5.42 -8.75 11.37
N GLY A 69 -4.35 -8.80 10.58
CA GLY A 69 -3.91 -7.73 9.68
C GLY A 69 -4.88 -7.48 8.53
N HIS A 70 -5.64 -8.49 8.12
CA HIS A 70 -6.73 -8.40 7.15
C HIS A 70 -8.04 -7.88 7.78
N ARG A 71 -7.97 -7.03 8.80
CA ARG A 71 -9.08 -6.18 9.26
C ARG A 71 -8.66 -4.71 9.37
N VAL A 72 -7.49 -4.38 8.83
CA VAL A 72 -6.79 -3.12 9.03
C VAL A 72 -6.94 -2.24 7.78
N VAL A 73 -6.90 -0.92 7.99
CA VAL A 73 -6.80 0.05 6.91
C VAL A 73 -5.48 -0.12 6.19
N THR A 74 -5.48 0.12 4.89
CA THR A 74 -4.27 0.10 4.08
C THR A 74 -3.96 1.49 3.56
N GLN A 75 -2.67 1.82 3.44
CA GLN A 75 -2.19 3.06 2.85
C GLN A 75 -1.10 2.72 1.84
N GLY A 76 -1.13 3.36 0.67
CA GLY A 76 -0.08 3.14 -0.32
C GLY A 76 0.06 4.23 -1.38
N GLY A 77 1.29 4.64 -1.62
CA GLY A 77 1.76 5.30 -2.84
C GLY A 77 2.57 4.33 -3.71
N ASP A 78 2.92 4.73 -4.93
CA ASP A 78 3.69 3.90 -5.88
C ASP A 78 3.14 2.46 -6.03
N TRP A 79 4.00 1.43 -6.09
CA TRP A 79 3.58 0.02 -6.03
C TRP A 79 2.71 -0.31 -4.82
N GLY A 80 2.87 0.42 -3.71
CA GLY A 80 2.01 0.31 -2.54
C GLY A 80 0.54 0.63 -2.84
N SER A 81 0.27 1.55 -3.79
CA SER A 81 -1.09 1.82 -4.28
C SER A 81 -1.64 0.60 -5.01
N GLU A 82 -0.92 0.06 -6.01
CA GLU A 82 -1.33 -1.16 -6.72
C GLU A 82 -1.57 -2.34 -5.75
N ILE A 83 -0.66 -2.57 -4.80
CA ILE A 83 -0.77 -3.64 -3.79
C ILE A 83 -1.98 -3.40 -2.88
N THR A 84 -2.19 -2.17 -2.43
CA THR A 84 -3.36 -1.79 -1.61
C THR A 84 -4.66 -2.06 -2.35
N ARG A 85 -4.73 -1.69 -3.64
CA ARG A 85 -5.89 -1.99 -4.50
C ARG A 85 -6.10 -3.48 -4.71
N ALA A 86 -5.02 -4.24 -4.91
CA ALA A 86 -5.10 -5.70 -5.01
C ALA A 86 -5.61 -6.36 -3.72
N ILE A 87 -5.18 -5.86 -2.55
CA ILE A 87 -5.68 -6.32 -1.25
C ILE A 87 -7.19 -6.03 -1.12
N GLY A 88 -7.64 -4.81 -1.45
CA GLY A 88 -9.05 -4.44 -1.43
C GLY A 88 -9.92 -5.31 -2.34
N LEU A 89 -9.42 -5.63 -3.54
CA LEU A 89 -10.13 -6.48 -4.51
C LEU A 89 -10.22 -7.94 -4.07
N GLN A 90 -9.12 -8.52 -3.57
CA GLN A 90 -9.04 -9.94 -3.24
C GLN A 90 -9.64 -10.26 -1.87
N TYR A 91 -9.61 -9.29 -0.96
CA TYR A 91 -10.03 -9.45 0.42
C TYR A 91 -11.04 -8.35 0.85
N PRO A 92 -12.18 -8.18 0.16
CA PRO A 92 -13.10 -7.06 0.41
C PRO A 92 -13.83 -7.14 1.77
N LYS A 93 -13.90 -8.33 2.38
CA LYS A 93 -14.47 -8.52 3.74
C LYS A 93 -13.49 -8.15 4.87
N HIS A 94 -12.28 -7.79 4.48
CA HIS A 94 -11.10 -7.83 5.32
C HIS A 94 -10.35 -6.49 5.24
N CYS A 95 -10.09 -6.02 4.02
CA CYS A 95 -9.69 -4.65 3.79
C CYS A 95 -10.94 -3.77 3.74
N LEU A 96 -11.27 -3.14 4.87
CA LEU A 96 -12.51 -2.37 4.99
C LEU A 96 -12.37 -0.93 4.50
N ALA A 97 -11.14 -0.40 4.47
CA ALA A 97 -10.85 0.90 3.90
C ALA A 97 -9.38 1.02 3.48
N SER A 98 -9.13 1.87 2.49
CA SER A 98 -7.80 2.12 1.93
C SER A 98 -7.63 3.60 1.62
N ASN A 99 -6.46 4.16 1.88
CA ASN A 99 -6.03 5.45 1.36
C ASN A 99 -4.92 5.23 0.33
N ILE A 100 -5.00 5.89 -0.82
CA ILE A 100 -3.91 5.87 -1.81
C ILE A 100 -3.48 7.29 -2.15
N ASN A 101 -2.18 7.45 -2.36
CA ASN A 101 -1.59 8.72 -2.78
C ASN A 101 -0.92 8.67 -4.16
N LEU A 102 -0.98 7.53 -4.87
CA LEU A 102 -0.78 7.45 -6.32
C LEU A 102 -2.07 6.91 -6.94
N ILE A 103 -2.73 7.69 -7.78
CA ILE A 103 -4.07 7.38 -8.29
C ILE A 103 -3.96 6.94 -9.75
N GLU A 104 -4.11 5.64 -10.02
CA GLU A 104 -4.10 5.08 -11.38
C GLU A 104 -5.49 4.61 -11.81
N ILE A 105 -5.78 4.73 -13.11
CA ILE A 105 -7.11 4.51 -13.69
C ILE A 105 -6.96 3.74 -15.00
N SER A 106 -7.78 2.72 -15.20
CA SER A 106 -7.71 1.91 -16.42
C SER A 106 -8.07 2.72 -17.68
N LEU A 107 -7.43 2.41 -18.81
CA LEU A 107 -7.71 3.03 -20.11
C LEU A 107 -9.17 2.81 -20.56
N ASP A 108 -9.77 1.68 -20.21
CA ASP A 108 -11.16 1.36 -20.51
C ASP A 108 -12.12 2.28 -19.73
N THR A 109 -11.78 2.55 -18.47
CA THR A 109 -12.52 3.51 -17.65
C THR A 109 -12.37 4.91 -18.22
N LEU A 110 -11.15 5.33 -18.57
CA LEU A 110 -10.90 6.64 -19.18
C LEU A 110 -11.71 6.84 -20.47
N SER A 111 -11.60 5.93 -21.44
CA SER A 111 -12.33 6.02 -22.71
C SER A 111 -13.85 6.06 -22.54
N SER A 112 -14.38 5.35 -21.55
CA SER A 112 -15.82 5.33 -21.22
C SER A 112 -16.30 6.58 -20.46
N PHE A 113 -15.39 7.34 -19.84
CA PHE A 113 -15.70 8.51 -19.01
C PHE A 113 -15.36 9.86 -19.65
N VAL A 114 -14.48 9.94 -20.66
CA VAL A 114 -14.16 11.22 -21.34
C VAL A 114 -15.43 11.93 -21.83
N SER A 115 -16.40 11.18 -22.35
CA SER A 115 -17.69 11.73 -22.81
C SER A 115 -18.64 12.16 -21.68
N LYS A 116 -18.33 11.80 -20.43
CA LYS A 116 -19.15 12.04 -19.24
C LYS A 116 -18.59 13.13 -18.33
N ILE A 117 -17.42 13.71 -18.64
CA ILE A 117 -16.93 14.87 -17.92
C ILE A 117 -17.93 16.00 -18.08
N LYS A 118 -18.55 16.42 -16.98
CA LYS A 118 -19.56 17.48 -16.98
C LYS A 118 -18.99 18.81 -16.55
N THR A 119 -17.83 18.80 -15.88
CA THR A 119 -17.20 19.99 -15.32
C THR A 119 -15.92 20.35 -16.07
N PRO A 120 -15.68 21.63 -16.37
CA PRO A 120 -14.38 22.06 -16.87
C PRO A 120 -13.29 21.74 -15.85
N LEU A 121 -12.15 21.23 -16.33
CA LEU A 121 -10.99 20.97 -15.48
C LEU A 121 -10.53 22.27 -14.81
N THR A 122 -10.24 22.18 -13.52
CA THR A 122 -9.55 23.23 -12.77
C THR A 122 -8.12 23.42 -13.31
N ASP A 123 -7.50 24.57 -13.02
CA ASP A 123 -6.12 24.81 -13.47
C ASP A 123 -5.12 23.82 -12.82
N GLN A 124 -5.38 23.41 -11.57
CA GLN A 124 -4.60 22.37 -10.91
C GLN A 124 -4.72 21.01 -11.61
N GLU A 125 -5.92 20.64 -12.06
CA GLU A 125 -6.12 19.39 -12.81
C GLU A 125 -5.49 19.43 -14.20
N LYS A 126 -5.53 20.58 -14.89
CA LYS A 126 -4.81 20.75 -16.16
C LYS A 126 -3.30 20.58 -15.97
N ALA A 127 -2.73 21.22 -14.95
CA ALA A 127 -1.32 21.07 -14.60
C ALA A 127 -0.96 19.61 -14.26
N GLY A 128 -1.84 18.90 -13.53
CA GLY A 128 -1.67 17.47 -13.23
C GLY A 128 -1.69 16.59 -14.48
N VAL A 129 -2.59 16.86 -15.43
CA VAL A 129 -2.65 16.16 -16.73
C VAL A 129 -1.38 16.42 -17.54
N GLU A 130 -0.91 17.66 -17.62
CA GLU A 130 0.35 18.00 -18.30
C GLU A 130 1.57 17.33 -17.65
N ARG A 131 1.61 17.30 -16.32
CA ARG A 131 2.64 16.59 -15.55
C ARG A 131 2.65 15.08 -15.84
N THR A 132 1.47 14.46 -15.84
CA THR A 132 1.30 13.04 -16.19
C THR A 132 1.74 12.78 -17.63
N HIS A 133 1.41 13.68 -18.56
CA HIS A 133 1.83 13.57 -19.95
C HIS A 133 3.35 13.64 -20.10
N TRP A 134 4.01 14.60 -19.42
CA TRP A 134 5.47 14.69 -19.38
C TRP A 134 6.09 13.40 -18.83
N PHE A 135 5.57 12.86 -17.72
CA PHE A 135 6.14 11.65 -17.11
C PHE A 135 6.04 10.45 -18.05
N ASN A 136 4.89 10.26 -18.68
CA ASN A 136 4.70 9.17 -19.65
C ASN A 136 5.66 9.28 -20.84
N LYS A 137 5.91 10.51 -21.30
CA LYS A 137 6.75 10.77 -22.48
C LYS A 137 8.25 10.70 -22.18
N GLU A 138 8.70 11.31 -21.09
CA GLU A 138 10.12 11.55 -20.80
C GLU A 138 10.61 10.78 -19.56
N GLY A 139 9.75 10.50 -18.58
CA GLY A 139 10.15 9.95 -17.26
C GLY A 139 9.98 8.44 -17.08
N SER A 140 9.34 7.75 -18.03
CA SER A 140 8.89 6.35 -17.90
C SER A 140 9.89 5.29 -18.40
N GLY A 141 11.03 5.69 -18.99
CA GLY A 141 11.98 4.76 -19.61
C GLY A 141 12.55 3.69 -18.65
N TYR A 142 12.72 4.04 -17.38
CA TYR A 142 13.17 3.11 -16.34
C TYR A 142 12.21 1.91 -16.19
N ASN A 143 10.90 2.15 -16.31
CA ASN A 143 9.84 1.16 -16.15
C ASN A 143 9.92 0.13 -17.29
N ILE A 144 10.14 0.57 -18.54
CA ILE A 144 10.31 -0.31 -19.70
C ILE A 144 11.52 -1.23 -19.51
N LEU A 145 12.65 -0.68 -19.05
CA LEU A 145 13.88 -1.47 -18.89
C LEU A 145 13.73 -2.51 -17.78
N GLN A 146 13.19 -2.11 -16.61
CA GLN A 146 12.94 -3.03 -15.49
C GLN A 146 11.86 -4.06 -15.84
N GLY A 147 10.84 -3.67 -16.60
CA GLY A 147 9.75 -4.53 -17.04
C GLY A 147 10.16 -5.58 -18.06
N THR A 148 11.24 -5.38 -18.82
CA THR A 148 11.60 -6.27 -19.95
C THR A 148 12.97 -6.94 -19.83
N LYS A 149 13.94 -6.30 -19.17
CA LYS A 149 15.34 -6.75 -19.06
C LYS A 149 15.91 -6.51 -17.64
N PRO A 150 15.18 -6.88 -16.56
CA PRO A 150 15.61 -6.59 -15.19
C PRO A 150 16.96 -7.21 -14.85
N HIS A 151 17.25 -8.42 -15.34
CA HIS A 151 18.50 -9.12 -15.05
C HIS A 151 19.71 -8.46 -15.71
N THR A 152 19.56 -7.93 -16.93
CA THR A 152 20.62 -7.17 -17.60
C THR A 152 20.92 -5.88 -16.82
N LEU A 153 19.88 -5.13 -16.44
CA LEU A 153 20.02 -3.91 -15.64
C LEU A 153 20.67 -4.20 -14.27
N SER A 154 20.36 -5.34 -13.65
CA SER A 154 20.87 -5.73 -12.34
C SER A 154 22.40 -5.75 -12.25
N PHE A 155 23.11 -6.06 -13.34
CA PHE A 155 24.58 -6.02 -13.34
C PHE A 155 25.11 -4.60 -13.19
N ALA A 156 24.47 -3.62 -13.83
CA ALA A 156 24.85 -2.22 -13.71
C ALA A 156 24.51 -1.65 -12.32
N LEU A 157 23.34 -2.00 -11.77
CA LEU A 157 22.89 -1.51 -10.47
C LEU A 157 23.74 -1.96 -9.26
N ARG A 158 24.66 -2.91 -9.45
CA ARG A 158 25.61 -3.31 -8.39
C ARG A 158 26.76 -2.32 -8.21
N ASP A 159 27.04 -1.51 -9.23
CA ASP A 159 27.98 -0.41 -9.15
C ASP A 159 27.34 0.76 -8.37
N PRO A 160 27.92 1.24 -7.25
CA PRO A 160 27.28 2.25 -6.40
C PRO A 160 27.01 3.57 -7.10
N LEU A 161 27.85 3.97 -8.07
CA LEU A 161 27.65 5.22 -8.80
C LEU A 161 26.47 5.08 -9.77
N SER A 162 26.38 3.95 -10.46
CA SER A 162 25.26 3.61 -11.33
C SER A 162 23.94 3.55 -10.54
N LEU A 163 23.94 2.92 -9.37
CA LEU A 163 22.77 2.86 -8.49
C LEU A 163 22.37 4.25 -7.97
N LEU A 164 23.34 5.05 -7.53
CA LEU A 164 23.12 6.42 -7.10
C LEU A 164 22.47 7.24 -8.21
N SER A 165 23.03 7.23 -9.43
CA SER A 165 22.44 7.96 -10.56
C SER A 165 21.03 7.46 -10.90
N TRP A 166 20.80 6.14 -10.87
CA TRP A 166 19.50 5.54 -11.18
C TRP A 166 18.40 5.94 -10.19
N ILE A 167 18.72 6.03 -8.90
CA ILE A 167 17.77 6.41 -7.85
C ILE A 167 17.64 7.93 -7.74
N PHE A 168 18.75 8.67 -7.77
CA PHE A 168 18.77 10.12 -7.57
C PHE A 168 17.95 10.86 -8.63
N GLU A 169 17.98 10.40 -9.89
CA GLU A 169 17.12 10.96 -10.93
C GLU A 169 15.64 10.98 -10.51
N LYS A 170 15.16 9.94 -9.81
CA LYS A 170 13.76 9.86 -9.36
C LYS A 170 13.51 10.76 -8.16
N LEU A 171 14.43 10.81 -7.21
CA LEU A 171 14.37 11.74 -6.08
C LEU A 171 14.33 13.21 -6.56
N HIS A 172 15.02 13.52 -7.65
CA HIS A 172 14.97 14.84 -8.28
C HIS A 172 13.67 15.07 -9.06
N ASP A 173 13.34 14.19 -10.02
CA ASP A 173 12.28 14.45 -10.99
C ASP A 173 10.87 14.24 -10.45
N TRP A 174 10.70 13.39 -9.42
CA TRP A 174 9.39 13.02 -8.89
C TRP A 174 8.97 13.82 -7.67
N THR A 175 9.83 14.73 -7.18
CA THR A 175 9.53 15.58 -6.04
C THR A 175 9.05 16.97 -6.46
N ASP A 176 8.52 17.70 -5.49
CA ASP A 176 8.21 19.13 -5.59
C ASP A 176 9.39 19.99 -5.15
N SER A 177 10.52 19.85 -5.86
CA SER A 177 11.77 20.56 -5.55
C SER A 177 12.24 20.34 -4.10
N TYR A 178 12.05 19.14 -3.57
CA TYR A 178 12.45 18.81 -2.20
C TYR A 178 13.97 19.01 -2.03
N PRO A 179 14.43 19.74 -1.00
CA PRO A 179 15.83 20.10 -0.83
C PRO A 179 16.62 18.93 -0.23
N TRP A 180 16.77 17.85 -1.00
CA TRP A 180 17.49 16.66 -0.59
C TRP A 180 18.90 16.98 -0.11
N THR A 181 19.24 16.46 1.07
CA THR A 181 20.61 16.47 1.56
C THR A 181 21.39 15.27 1.02
N ASP A 182 22.71 15.39 0.96
CA ASP A 182 23.58 14.27 0.58
C ASP A 182 23.34 13.04 1.48
N ASP A 183 23.14 13.26 2.78
CA ASP A 183 22.87 12.19 3.74
C ASP A 183 21.55 11.46 3.47
N GLU A 184 20.48 12.16 3.09
CA GLU A 184 19.21 11.52 2.72
C GLU A 184 19.33 10.70 1.44
N ILE A 185 19.96 11.27 0.41
CA ILE A 185 20.18 10.58 -0.86
C ILE A 185 21.00 9.31 -0.63
N LEU A 186 22.11 9.43 0.09
CA LEU A 186 22.98 8.30 0.41
C LEU A 186 22.28 7.29 1.31
N THR A 187 21.41 7.72 2.22
CA THR A 187 20.58 6.80 3.04
C THR A 187 19.66 5.96 2.16
N TRP A 188 18.94 6.60 1.25
CA TRP A 188 18.05 5.91 0.31
C TRP A 188 18.82 4.89 -0.53
N VAL A 189 19.93 5.30 -1.16
CA VAL A 189 20.77 4.41 -1.98
C VAL A 189 21.38 3.28 -1.15
N SER A 190 21.80 3.56 0.08
CA SER A 190 22.41 2.57 0.98
C SER A 190 21.46 1.44 1.35
N ILE A 191 20.16 1.70 1.49
CA ILE A 191 19.15 0.67 1.74
C ILE A 191 19.18 -0.37 0.62
N TYR A 192 19.27 0.06 -0.63
CA TYR A 192 19.35 -0.85 -1.78
C TYR A 192 20.71 -1.55 -1.83
N GLN A 193 21.80 -0.77 -1.74
CA GLN A 193 23.19 -1.25 -1.89
C GLN A 193 23.57 -2.30 -0.84
N PHE A 194 23.16 -2.11 0.42
CA PHE A 194 23.59 -2.95 1.54
C PHE A 194 22.52 -3.95 2.00
N SER A 195 21.34 -3.97 1.37
CA SER A 195 20.36 -5.02 1.65
C SER A 195 20.91 -6.40 1.27
N ARG A 196 20.56 -7.42 2.06
CA ARG A 196 20.94 -8.82 1.76
C ARG A 196 20.45 -9.27 0.37
N ALA A 197 19.33 -8.73 -0.09
CA ALA A 197 18.73 -9.07 -1.38
C ALA A 197 19.40 -8.32 -2.55
N GLY A 198 20.14 -7.24 -2.27
CA GLY A 198 20.76 -6.38 -3.26
C GLY A 198 19.78 -5.53 -4.06
N PRO A 199 20.30 -4.54 -4.82
CA PRO A 199 19.51 -3.65 -5.67
C PRO A 199 18.78 -4.40 -6.81
N GLU A 200 19.25 -5.58 -7.20
CA GLU A 200 18.58 -6.41 -8.22
C GLU A 200 17.19 -6.91 -7.81
N SER A 201 16.91 -6.95 -6.51
CA SER A 201 15.65 -7.48 -5.99
C SER A 201 14.49 -6.52 -6.26
N SER A 202 14.74 -5.22 -6.24
CA SER A 202 13.72 -4.17 -6.40
C SER A 202 13.18 -4.07 -7.83
N VAL A 203 13.97 -4.44 -8.84
CA VAL A 203 13.58 -4.29 -10.25
C VAL A 203 12.68 -5.44 -10.74
N ARG A 204 12.58 -6.55 -10.01
CA ARG A 204 11.81 -7.73 -10.41
C ARG A 204 10.31 -7.48 -10.44
N ILE A 205 9.79 -6.66 -9.52
CA ILE A 205 8.35 -6.36 -9.45
C ILE A 205 7.81 -5.82 -10.78
N TYR A 206 8.59 -4.99 -11.48
CA TYR A 206 8.25 -4.44 -12.78
C TYR A 206 8.09 -5.52 -13.84
N TYR A 207 9.00 -6.49 -13.87
CA TYR A 207 8.93 -7.60 -14.82
C TYR A 207 7.71 -8.49 -14.55
N GLU A 208 7.49 -8.86 -13.29
CA GLU A 208 6.32 -9.68 -12.90
C GLU A 208 5.01 -8.96 -13.23
N ALA A 209 4.89 -7.68 -12.89
CA ALA A 209 3.71 -6.88 -13.18
C ALA A 209 3.48 -6.64 -14.69
N THR A 210 4.55 -6.59 -15.49
CA THR A 210 4.46 -6.47 -16.96
C THR A 210 3.97 -7.77 -17.60
N HIS A 211 4.29 -8.92 -17.01
CA HIS A 211 4.03 -10.23 -17.61
C HIS A 211 2.89 -11.01 -16.94
N MET A 212 2.28 -10.47 -15.87
CA MET A 212 1.06 -11.04 -15.29
C MET A 212 -0.14 -10.90 -16.23
N ASP A 213 -1.25 -11.57 -15.90
CA ASP A 213 -2.52 -11.41 -16.63
C ASP A 213 -2.98 -9.93 -16.58
N GLN A 214 -2.96 -9.28 -17.74
CA GLN A 214 -3.30 -7.86 -17.87
C GLN A 214 -4.78 -7.59 -17.62
N ASN A 215 -5.67 -8.58 -17.84
CA ASN A 215 -7.09 -8.44 -17.49
C ASN A 215 -7.27 -8.46 -15.97
N LEU A 216 -6.45 -9.25 -15.25
CA LEU A 216 -6.45 -9.24 -13.79
C LEU A 216 -5.86 -7.93 -13.27
N LYS A 217 -4.73 -7.47 -13.83
CA LYS A 217 -4.09 -6.22 -13.44
C LYS A 217 -5.01 -5.02 -13.62
N ALA A 218 -5.72 -4.94 -14.75
CA ALA A 218 -6.66 -3.84 -15.03
C ALA A 218 -7.74 -3.67 -13.95
N LYS A 219 -8.13 -4.74 -13.25
CA LYS A 219 -9.13 -4.67 -12.16
C LYS A 219 -8.65 -3.85 -10.96
N TYR A 220 -7.34 -3.70 -10.75
CA TYR A 220 -6.81 -2.88 -9.67
C TYR A 220 -7.10 -1.38 -9.87
N TRP A 221 -7.31 -0.98 -11.12
CA TRP A 221 -7.58 0.41 -11.53
C TRP A 221 -9.04 0.62 -12.00
N GLN A 222 -9.94 -0.29 -11.61
CA GLN A 222 -11.38 -0.20 -11.82
C GLN A 222 -12.10 0.06 -10.49
N PHE A 223 -13.44 0.11 -10.53
CA PHE A 223 -14.25 0.19 -9.32
C PHE A 223 -14.09 -1.08 -8.48
N ILE A 224 -13.73 -0.92 -7.20
CA ILE A 224 -13.70 -2.01 -6.22
C ILE A 224 -14.82 -1.80 -5.22
N GLU A 225 -15.70 -2.80 -5.10
CA GLU A 225 -16.82 -2.80 -4.15
C GLU A 225 -16.39 -3.32 -2.78
N GLY A 226 -16.84 -2.65 -1.71
CA GLY A 226 -16.62 -3.08 -0.32
C GLY A 226 -15.72 -2.13 0.49
N PRO A 227 -14.43 -1.98 0.14
CA PRO A 227 -13.53 -1.07 0.84
C PRO A 227 -13.89 0.40 0.60
N LYS A 228 -13.95 1.18 1.67
CA LYS A 228 -14.00 2.65 1.57
C LYS A 228 -12.66 3.20 1.05
N LEU A 229 -12.69 4.16 0.15
CA LEU A 229 -11.50 4.67 -0.53
C LEU A 229 -11.21 6.13 -0.16
N GLY A 230 -9.95 6.42 0.13
CA GLY A 230 -9.39 7.75 0.28
C GLY A 230 -8.40 8.06 -0.84
N LEU A 231 -8.48 9.26 -1.41
CA LEU A 231 -7.60 9.72 -2.48
C LEU A 231 -6.86 11.00 -2.06
N SER A 232 -5.53 10.93 -2.01
CA SER A 232 -4.67 12.07 -1.66
C SER A 232 -3.81 12.44 -2.87
N TYR A 233 -4.02 13.62 -3.45
CA TYR A 233 -3.31 14.08 -4.64
C TYR A 233 -2.23 15.09 -4.28
N PHE A 234 -1.00 14.80 -4.65
CA PHE A 234 0.15 15.71 -4.53
C PHE A 234 0.54 16.26 -5.90
N PRO A 235 0.67 17.58 -6.10
CA PRO A 235 0.69 18.21 -7.41
C PRO A 235 1.87 17.83 -8.30
N ARG A 236 2.94 17.25 -7.75
CA ARG A 236 4.14 16.84 -8.48
C ARG A 236 4.31 15.33 -8.63
N ASP A 237 3.30 14.55 -8.25
CA ASP A 237 3.28 13.11 -8.48
C ASP A 237 3.35 12.77 -9.99
N ILE A 238 3.60 11.51 -10.31
CA ILE A 238 3.84 11.00 -11.67
C ILE A 238 2.55 10.69 -12.43
N ASN A 239 1.44 10.46 -11.72
CA ASN A 239 0.12 10.24 -12.31
C ASN A 239 -0.96 11.00 -11.53
N LEU A 240 -1.60 11.96 -12.20
CA LEU A 240 -2.53 12.92 -11.59
C LEU A 240 -3.81 13.04 -12.43
N PRO A 241 -4.70 12.03 -12.37
CA PRO A 241 -5.98 12.13 -13.04
C PRO A 241 -6.86 13.20 -12.39
N PRO A 242 -7.79 13.83 -13.15
CA PRO A 242 -8.82 14.68 -12.57
C PRO A 242 -9.70 13.94 -11.55
N SER A 243 -10.28 14.66 -10.60
CA SER A 243 -10.96 14.05 -9.45
C SER A 243 -12.16 13.19 -9.87
N GLU A 244 -12.91 13.61 -10.90
CA GLU A 244 -14.04 12.84 -11.44
C GLU A 244 -13.63 11.43 -11.87
N TYR A 245 -12.41 11.26 -12.41
CA TYR A 245 -11.91 9.95 -12.78
C TYR A 245 -11.48 9.13 -11.57
N GLY A 246 -10.76 9.74 -10.61
CA GLY A 246 -10.35 9.03 -9.39
C GLY A 246 -11.54 8.46 -8.62
N ARG A 247 -12.67 9.19 -8.59
CA ARG A 247 -13.93 8.75 -7.97
C ARG A 247 -14.58 7.52 -8.62
N THR A 248 -14.11 7.09 -9.80
CA THR A 248 -14.57 5.85 -10.44
C THR A 248 -13.94 4.58 -9.83
N LEU A 249 -12.96 4.73 -8.94
CA LEU A 249 -12.17 3.62 -8.40
C LEU A 249 -12.84 2.87 -7.24
N GLY A 250 -13.88 3.43 -6.63
CA GLY A 250 -14.57 2.81 -5.50
C GLY A 250 -15.49 3.78 -4.78
N GLU A 251 -15.94 3.40 -3.59
CA GLU A 251 -16.67 4.30 -2.69
C GLU A 251 -15.69 5.31 -2.07
N VAL A 252 -15.50 6.45 -2.75
CA VAL A 252 -14.61 7.50 -2.24
C VAL A 252 -15.27 8.26 -1.10
N VAL A 253 -14.73 8.10 0.10
CA VAL A 253 -15.20 8.74 1.35
C VAL A 253 -14.27 9.83 1.86
N PHE A 254 -13.11 9.98 1.23
CA PHE A 254 -12.13 11.04 1.49
C PHE A 254 -11.42 11.39 0.18
N GLU A 255 -11.31 12.68 -0.11
CA GLU A 255 -10.56 13.18 -1.26
C GLU A 255 -9.89 14.50 -0.89
N ARG A 256 -8.60 14.65 -1.21
CA ARG A 256 -7.88 15.91 -1.04
C ARG A 256 -6.88 16.15 -2.14
N ARG A 257 -6.83 17.38 -2.64
CA ARG A 257 -5.76 17.88 -3.49
C ARG A 257 -4.92 18.87 -2.69
N HIS A 258 -3.64 18.56 -2.53
CA HIS A 258 -2.69 19.41 -1.82
C HIS A 258 -2.09 20.46 -2.74
N GLU A 259 -1.61 21.56 -2.16
CA GLU A 259 -0.99 22.67 -2.90
C GLU A 259 0.50 22.42 -3.20
N SER A 260 1.13 21.47 -2.50
CA SER A 260 2.56 21.19 -2.64
C SER A 260 2.87 19.71 -2.38
N GLY A 261 4.09 19.27 -2.73
CA GLY A 261 4.56 17.89 -2.58
C GLY A 261 4.47 17.07 -3.87
N GLY A 262 5.28 16.01 -3.92
CA GLY A 262 5.39 15.11 -5.06
C GLY A 262 5.08 13.65 -4.72
N HIS A 263 5.76 12.77 -5.44
CA HIS A 263 5.56 11.32 -5.37
C HIS A 263 5.92 10.73 -4.01
N PHE A 264 6.93 11.30 -3.33
CA PHE A 264 7.39 10.81 -2.04
C PHE A 264 6.65 11.53 -0.90
N ALA A 265 5.32 11.54 -0.97
CA ALA A 265 4.44 12.31 -0.09
C ALA A 265 4.76 12.14 1.41
N ALA A 266 5.02 10.90 1.85
CA ALA A 266 5.36 10.60 3.23
C ALA A 266 6.72 11.19 3.68
N TRP A 267 7.61 11.50 2.75
CA TRP A 267 8.91 12.12 3.02
C TRP A 267 8.86 13.65 2.82
N GLU A 268 8.20 14.10 1.77
CA GLU A 268 8.13 15.52 1.39
C GLU A 268 7.16 16.30 2.28
N ARG A 269 6.00 15.69 2.59
CA ARG A 269 4.87 16.29 3.31
C ARG A 269 4.27 15.31 4.34
N PRO A 270 5.07 14.82 5.31
CA PRO A 270 4.61 13.82 6.26
C PRO A 270 3.38 14.27 7.06
N GLU A 271 3.29 15.55 7.43
CA GLU A 271 2.17 16.09 8.18
C GLU A 271 0.88 16.16 7.36
N GLU A 272 0.98 16.48 6.07
CA GLU A 272 -0.18 16.54 5.17
C GLU A 272 -0.75 15.13 4.95
N LEU A 273 0.11 14.16 4.61
CA LEU A 273 -0.32 12.78 4.44
C LEU A 273 -0.85 12.19 5.75
N ALA A 274 -0.18 12.41 6.89
CA ALA A 274 -0.69 11.95 8.18
C ALA A 274 -2.03 12.61 8.53
N GLY A 275 -2.19 13.91 8.24
CA GLY A 275 -3.44 14.64 8.40
C GLY A 275 -4.59 14.05 7.58
N ASP A 276 -4.33 13.64 6.35
CA ASP A 276 -5.30 12.93 5.50
C ASP A 276 -5.77 11.63 6.14
N LEU A 277 -4.84 10.82 6.65
CA LEU A 277 -5.15 9.56 7.30
C LEU A 277 -5.92 9.79 8.60
N PHE A 278 -5.54 10.78 9.40
CA PHE A 278 -6.24 11.12 10.63
C PHE A 278 -7.65 11.63 10.35
N GLU A 279 -7.88 12.40 9.30
CA GLU A 279 -9.22 12.84 8.94
C GLU A 279 -10.08 11.71 8.38
N MET A 280 -9.53 10.90 7.48
CA MET A 280 -10.26 9.79 6.88
C MET A 280 -10.68 8.73 7.91
N PHE A 281 -9.74 8.33 8.77
CA PHE A 281 -9.91 7.23 9.73
C PHE A 281 -10.26 7.70 11.14
N GLY A 282 -10.20 9.01 11.41
CA GLY A 282 -10.55 9.59 12.70
C GLY A 282 -12.04 9.60 12.99
N GLU A 283 -12.40 10.03 14.20
CA GLU A 283 -13.78 10.15 14.62
C GLU A 283 -14.52 11.18 13.75
N GLY A 284 -15.66 10.79 13.17
CA GLY A 284 -16.42 11.61 12.22
C GLY A 284 -15.89 11.56 10.78
N GLY A 285 -14.75 10.93 10.53
CA GLY A 285 -14.18 10.71 9.21
C GLY A 285 -14.99 9.73 8.35
N GLY A 286 -14.84 9.81 7.03
CA GLY A 286 -15.57 8.97 6.06
C GLY A 286 -15.38 7.46 6.28
N ALA A 287 -14.22 7.05 6.81
CA ALA A 287 -13.91 5.69 7.24
C ALA A 287 -13.69 5.58 8.76
N GLY A 288 -14.22 6.52 9.56
CA GLY A 288 -14.01 6.58 11.00
C GLY A 288 -14.50 5.35 11.76
N GLU A 289 -15.53 4.65 11.26
CA GLU A 289 -15.99 3.39 11.89
C GLU A 289 -14.96 2.27 11.75
N VAL A 290 -14.25 2.24 10.62
CA VAL A 290 -13.17 1.28 10.35
C VAL A 290 -11.95 1.64 11.20
N GLY A 291 -11.58 2.93 11.23
CA GLY A 291 -10.48 3.41 12.07
C GLY A 291 -10.71 3.14 13.57
N ARG A 292 -11.95 3.31 14.05
CA ARG A 292 -12.33 2.92 15.42
C ARG A 292 -12.13 1.43 15.70
N GLY A 293 -12.31 0.55 14.71
CA GLY A 293 -12.08 -0.90 14.85
C GLY A 293 -10.60 -1.32 14.89
N ILE A 294 -9.68 -0.40 14.59
CA ILE A 294 -8.22 -0.60 14.65
C ILE A 294 -7.64 -0.07 15.96
N VAL A 295 -8.29 0.98 16.49
CA VAL A 295 -7.97 1.62 17.77
C VAL A 295 -8.91 1.11 18.88
N GLN A 296 -9.45 -0.10 18.79
CA GLN A 296 -10.25 -0.76 19.83
C GLN A 296 -9.82 -2.22 19.98
#